data_AF-D6BE77-F1
#
_entry.id   AF-D6BE77-F1
#
_cell.length_a   1.000
_cell.length_b   1.000
_cell.length_c   1.000
_cell.angle_alpha   90.00
_cell.angle_beta   90.00
_cell.angle_gamma   90.00
#
_symmetry.space_group_name_H-M   'P 1'
#
loop_
_entity.id
_entity.type
_entity.pdbx_description
1 polymer ?
#
loop_
_entity_poly.entity_id
_entity_poly.type
_entity_poly.pdbx_seq_one_letter_code
_entity_poly.pdbx_strand_id
1 'polypeptide(L)'
;MFKNKEYNFFNNIYIPAIILILLYLFGNKGEIYFKAAITIGIPIGATIYLFKKISVLKLEKKKIRNILILTFIFELIFSIQIMFFGIPIIPYLPAPFNNLIFLGAIVTIVCSSFWRKKEYDKGLIKLILIILWSLIFLYQISINLIKIKEMW
;
A
#
# COMPACT_ATOMS: atom_id res chain seq x y z
N MET A 1 4.51 -4.12 40.21
CA MET A 1 3.98 -5.35 39.60
C MET A 1 3.37 -4.96 38.25
N PHE A 2 4.11 -5.16 37.16
CA PHE A 2 3.68 -4.74 35.81
C PHE A 2 2.61 -5.69 35.29
N LYS A 3 1.41 -5.16 35.00
CA LYS A 3 0.33 -5.87 34.29
C LYS A 3 0.74 -6.07 32.83
N ASN A 4 1.05 -7.30 32.45
CA ASN A 4 1.17 -7.73 31.06
C ASN A 4 -0.17 -7.50 30.34
N LYS A 5 -0.20 -6.55 29.40
CA LYS A 5 -1.25 -6.51 28.38
C LYS A 5 -0.83 -7.47 27.27
N GLU A 6 -1.37 -8.67 27.30
CA GLU A 6 -1.29 -9.61 26.17
C GLU A 6 -1.83 -8.91 24.92
N TYR A 7 -0.94 -8.67 23.96
CA TYR A 7 -1.28 -8.16 22.65
C TYR A 7 -1.96 -9.31 21.89
N ASN A 8 -3.29 -9.32 21.90
CA ASN A 8 -4.14 -10.28 21.19
C ASN A 8 -4.09 -10.10 19.66
N PHE A 9 -2.91 -10.25 19.06
CA PHE A 9 -2.73 -10.17 17.61
C PHE A 9 -3.49 -11.28 16.86
N PHE A 10 -3.79 -12.41 17.54
CA PHE A 10 -4.43 -13.60 16.96
C PHE A 10 -5.95 -13.72 17.16
N ASN A 11 -6.62 -12.80 17.87
CA ASN A 11 -8.10 -12.76 17.91
C ASN A 11 -8.73 -12.22 16.61
N ASN A 12 -7.93 -11.96 15.59
CA ASN A 12 -8.32 -11.30 14.35
C ASN A 12 -8.46 -12.23 13.15
N ILE A 13 -8.53 -13.56 13.35
CA ILE A 13 -8.83 -14.56 12.29
C ILE A 13 -10.16 -14.25 11.59
N TYR A 14 -11.06 -13.53 12.27
CA TYR A 14 -12.30 -13.03 11.67
C TYR A 14 -12.06 -12.09 10.50
N ILE A 15 -11.00 -11.27 10.49
CA ILE A 15 -10.76 -10.31 9.39
C ILE A 15 -10.40 -11.05 8.09
N PRO A 16 -9.40 -11.96 8.07
CA PRO A 16 -9.15 -12.80 6.90
C PRO A 16 -10.36 -13.64 6.47
N ALA A 17 -11.12 -14.18 7.43
CA ALA A 17 -12.32 -14.97 7.13
C ALA A 17 -13.46 -14.13 6.52
N ILE A 18 -13.68 -12.91 6.99
CA ILE A 18 -14.64 -11.95 6.42
C ILE A 18 -14.22 -11.56 5.00
N ILE A 19 -12.92 -11.34 4.76
CA ILE A 19 -12.39 -11.06 3.41
C ILE A 19 -12.64 -12.26 2.48
N LEU A 20 -12.43 -13.49 2.95
CA LEU A 20 -12.70 -14.72 2.21
C LEU A 20 -14.19 -14.93 1.90
N ILE A 21 -15.08 -14.63 2.85
CA ILE A 21 -16.53 -14.72 2.67
C ILE A 21 -17.03 -13.66 1.67
N LEU A 22 -16.48 -12.44 1.73
CA LEU A 22 -16.77 -11.39 0.75
C LEU A 22 -16.28 -11.77 -0.66
N LEU A 23 -15.09 -12.36 -0.77
CA LEU A 23 -14.59 -12.89 -2.05
C LEU A 23 -15.50 -14.00 -2.61
N TYR A 24 -16.01 -14.89 -1.76
CA TYR A 24 -16.91 -15.99 -2.15
C TYR A 24 -18.30 -15.51 -2.59
N LEU A 25 -18.90 -14.54 -1.89
CA LEU A 25 -20.26 -14.06 -2.17
C LEU A 25 -20.36 -13.16 -3.42
N PHE A 26 -19.26 -12.54 -3.86
CA PHE A 26 -19.26 -11.51 -4.91
C PHE A 26 -18.53 -11.93 -6.20
N GLY A 27 -18.04 -13.17 -6.30
CA GLY A 27 -17.03 -13.62 -7.25
C GLY A 27 -17.35 -13.69 -8.76
N ASN A 28 -18.41 -13.06 -9.29
CA ASN A 28 -18.55 -13.00 -10.77
C ASN A 28 -19.18 -11.72 -11.35
N LYS A 29 -20.00 -10.99 -10.60
CA LYS A 29 -20.42 -9.61 -10.95
C LYS A 29 -20.05 -8.58 -9.87
N GLY A 30 -19.83 -9.04 -8.64
CA GLY A 30 -19.46 -8.21 -7.49
C GLY A 30 -17.96 -7.94 -7.37
N GLU A 31 -17.10 -8.61 -8.14
CA GLU A 31 -15.65 -8.44 -8.08
C GLU A 31 -15.22 -7.01 -8.44
N ILE A 32 -15.84 -6.41 -9.47
CA ILE A 32 -15.57 -5.02 -9.87
C ILE A 32 -16.03 -4.04 -8.79
N TYR A 33 -17.22 -4.24 -8.22
CA TYR A 33 -17.74 -3.39 -7.15
C TYR A 33 -16.91 -3.51 -5.87
N PHE A 34 -16.43 -4.72 -5.55
CA PHE A 34 -15.54 -4.97 -4.41
C PHE A 34 -14.16 -4.35 -4.62
N LYS A 35 -13.56 -4.51 -5.80
CA LYS A 35 -12.33 -3.83 -6.20
C LYS A 35 -12.47 -2.32 -6.08
N ALA A 36 -13.55 -1.75 -6.63
CA ALA A 36 -13.84 -0.32 -6.53
C ALA A 36 -14.03 0.14 -5.06
N ALA A 37 -14.75 -0.63 -4.25
CA ALA A 37 -14.95 -0.33 -2.83
C ALA A 37 -13.63 -0.31 -2.06
N ILE A 38 -12.72 -1.25 -2.31
CA ILE A 38 -11.39 -1.25 -1.69
C ILE A 38 -10.55 -0.09 -2.20
N THR A 39 -10.58 0.15 -3.51
CA THR A 39 -9.86 1.24 -4.17
C THR A 39 -10.23 2.61 -3.61
N ILE A 40 -11.46 2.80 -3.16
CA ILE A 40 -11.91 4.06 -2.53
C ILE A 40 -11.74 4.01 -1.01
N GLY A 41 -12.03 2.88 -0.38
CA GLY A 41 -12.01 2.71 1.07
C GLY A 41 -10.63 2.87 1.69
N ILE A 42 -9.59 2.30 1.07
CA ILE A 42 -8.20 2.39 1.57
C ILE A 42 -7.72 3.85 1.58
N PRO A 43 -7.80 4.62 0.48
CA PRO A 43 -7.38 6.02 0.47
C PRO A 43 -8.15 6.89 1.47
N ILE A 44 -9.46 6.69 1.63
CA ILE A 44 -10.27 7.43 2.61
C ILE A 44 -9.78 7.12 4.03
N GLY A 45 -9.63 5.83 4.37
CA GLY A 45 -9.16 5.39 5.68
C GLY A 45 -7.78 5.93 6.02
N ALA A 46 -6.84 5.83 5.07
CA ALA A 46 -5.48 6.37 5.20
C ALA A 46 -5.49 7.89 5.43
N THR A 47 -6.31 8.62 4.66
CA THR A 47 -6.42 10.09 4.76
C THR A 47 -7.00 10.52 6.11
N ILE A 48 -8.04 9.84 6.60
CA ILE A 48 -8.63 10.12 7.92
C ILE A 48 -7.61 9.85 9.05
N TYR A 49 -6.91 8.72 8.98
CA TYR A 49 -5.87 8.39 9.94
C TYR A 49 -4.74 9.43 9.94
N LEU A 50 -4.29 9.85 8.75
CA LEU A 50 -3.26 10.87 8.59
C LEU A 50 -3.73 12.23 9.14
N PHE A 51 -4.97 12.63 8.86
CA PHE A 51 -5.56 13.86 9.39
C PHE A 51 -5.53 13.89 10.92
N LYS A 52 -5.94 12.81 11.59
CA LYS A 52 -5.89 12.71 13.06
C LYS A 52 -4.47 12.84 13.62
N LYS A 53 -3.46 12.35 12.90
CA LYS A 53 -2.05 12.46 13.32
C LYS A 53 -1.46 13.85 13.07
N ILE A 54 -1.77 14.45 11.92
CA ILE A 54 -1.21 15.73 11.49
C ILE A 54 -1.92 16.91 12.15
N SER A 55 -3.18 16.78 12.54
CA SER A 55 -3.92 17.85 13.23
C SER A 55 -3.31 18.27 14.57
N VAL A 56 -2.54 17.37 15.21
CA VAL A 56 -1.78 17.65 16.44
C VAL A 56 -0.52 18.48 16.15
N LEU A 57 -0.02 18.45 14.92
CA LEU A 57 1.13 19.24 14.49
C LEU A 57 0.66 20.68 14.17
N LYS A 58 1.34 21.70 14.72
CA LYS A 58 1.09 23.13 14.45
C LYS A 58 1.54 23.55 13.04
N LEU A 59 1.12 22.80 12.01
CA LEU A 59 1.40 23.08 10.61
C LEU A 59 0.36 24.07 10.05
N GLU A 60 0.77 24.83 9.04
CA GLU A 60 -0.15 25.70 8.30
C GLU A 60 -1.28 24.90 7.65
N LYS A 61 -2.52 25.42 7.72
CA LYS A 61 -3.70 24.78 7.12
C LYS A 61 -3.50 24.40 5.64
N LYS A 62 -2.80 25.24 4.87
CA LYS A 62 -2.48 24.99 3.46
C LYS A 62 -1.56 23.78 3.27
N LYS A 63 -0.53 23.63 4.13
CA LYS A 63 0.40 22.48 4.09
C LYS A 63 -0.32 21.19 4.48
N ILE A 64 -1.16 21.22 5.52
CA ILE A 64 -1.96 20.07 5.94
C ILE A 64 -2.87 19.60 4.79
N ARG A 65 -3.59 20.52 4.15
CA ARG A 65 -4.45 20.20 3.00
C ARG A 65 -3.66 19.57 1.85
N ASN A 66 -2.51 20.13 1.49
CA ASN A 66 -1.69 19.59 0.40
C ASN A 66 -1.19 18.18 0.71
N ILE A 67 -0.78 17.91 1.96
CA ILE A 67 -0.34 16.57 2.38
C ILE A 67 -1.50 15.58 2.25
N LEU A 68 -2.69 15.92 2.76
CA LEU A 68 -3.85 15.04 2.68
C LEU A 68 -4.28 14.72 1.25
N ILE A 69 -4.32 15.75 0.38
CA ILE A 69 -4.66 15.56 -1.03
C ILE A 69 -3.64 14.67 -1.72
N LEU A 70 -2.34 14.93 -1.52
CA LEU A 70 -1.28 14.13 -2.11
C LEU A 70 -1.36 12.68 -1.64
N THR A 71 -1.50 12.45 -0.33
CA THR A 71 -1.65 11.09 0.21
C THR A 71 -2.87 10.38 -0.37
N PHE A 72 -4.02 11.06 -0.45
CA PHE A 72 -5.22 10.47 -1.04
C PHE A 72 -4.99 10.06 -2.50
N ILE A 73 -4.40 10.94 -3.32
CA ILE A 73 -4.12 10.65 -4.74
C ILE A 73 -3.14 9.48 -4.88
N PHE A 74 -2.06 9.45 -4.10
CA PHE A 74 -1.08 8.37 -4.16
C PHE A 74 -1.68 7.01 -3.76
N GLU A 75 -2.42 6.97 -2.65
CA GLU A 75 -3.11 5.75 -2.19
C GLU A 75 -4.17 5.28 -3.20
N LEU A 76 -4.87 6.22 -3.83
CA LEU A 76 -5.87 5.90 -4.85
C LEU A 76 -5.21 5.26 -6.08
N ILE A 77 -4.14 5.88 -6.60
CA ILE A 77 -3.38 5.33 -7.73
C ILE A 77 -2.84 3.95 -7.38
N PHE A 78 -2.24 3.80 -6.20
CA PHE A 78 -1.73 2.52 -5.72
C PHE A 78 -2.82 1.45 -5.65
N SER A 79 -3.98 1.80 -5.10
CA SER A 79 -5.10 0.87 -4.95
C SER A 79 -5.73 0.50 -6.30
N ILE A 80 -5.82 1.44 -7.25
CA ILE A 80 -6.25 1.15 -8.63
C ILE A 80 -5.31 0.13 -9.26
N GLN A 81 -4.00 0.35 -9.14
CA GLN A 81 -3.01 -0.51 -9.76
C GLN A 81 -3.05 -1.93 -9.19
N ILE A 82 -3.11 -2.09 -7.87
CA ILE A 82 -3.18 -3.44 -7.29
C ILE A 82 -4.48 -4.15 -7.67
N MET A 83 -5.62 -3.47 -7.56
CA MET A 83 -6.93 -4.10 -7.71
C MET A 83 -7.30 -4.38 -9.18
N PHE A 84 -6.91 -3.52 -10.11
CA PHE A 84 -7.29 -3.62 -11.53
C PHE A 84 -6.16 -4.09 -12.43
N PHE A 85 -4.92 -3.70 -12.15
CA PHE A 85 -3.75 -4.04 -12.96
C PHE A 85 -2.96 -5.23 -12.40
N GLY A 86 -3.43 -5.83 -11.30
CA GLY A 86 -2.84 -7.00 -10.67
C GLY A 86 -1.55 -6.69 -9.91
N ILE A 87 -0.98 -7.71 -9.27
CA ILE A 87 0.29 -7.56 -8.56
C ILE A 87 1.43 -7.79 -9.57
N PRO A 88 2.43 -6.90 -9.67
CA PRO A 88 3.62 -7.14 -10.48
C PRO A 88 4.42 -8.31 -9.88
N ILE A 89 4.60 -9.37 -10.68
CA ILE A 89 5.27 -10.61 -10.28
C ILE A 89 6.51 -10.82 -11.15
N ILE A 90 7.62 -11.20 -10.53
CA ILE A 90 8.82 -11.70 -11.21
C ILE A 90 8.68 -13.21 -11.43
N PRO A 91 8.57 -13.71 -12.68
CA PRO A 91 8.15 -15.09 -12.95
C PRO A 91 9.12 -16.17 -12.48
N TYR A 92 10.41 -15.85 -12.32
CA TYR A 92 11.46 -16.80 -11.96
C TYR A 92 11.77 -16.87 -10.46
N LEU A 93 11.06 -16.09 -9.62
CA LEU A 93 11.21 -16.15 -8.17
C LEU A 93 10.08 -17.00 -7.52
N PRO A 94 10.34 -17.65 -6.38
CA PRO A 94 9.28 -18.32 -5.62
C PRO A 94 8.41 -17.31 -4.86
N ALA A 95 7.14 -17.65 -4.62
CA ALA A 95 6.29 -16.88 -3.72
C ALA A 95 6.79 -16.97 -2.26
N PRO A 96 6.69 -15.89 -1.44
CA PRO A 96 6.13 -14.57 -1.76
C PRO A 96 7.16 -13.59 -2.36
N PHE A 97 8.41 -14.01 -2.56
CA PHE A 97 9.51 -13.15 -3.05
C PHE A 97 9.35 -12.70 -4.50
N ASN A 98 8.53 -13.41 -5.28
CA ASN A 98 8.17 -12.99 -6.62
C ASN A 98 7.25 -11.76 -6.66
N ASN A 99 6.61 -11.39 -5.55
CA ASN A 99 5.73 -10.23 -5.47
C ASN A 99 6.56 -8.95 -5.23
N LEU A 100 6.62 -8.08 -6.23
CA LEU A 100 7.38 -6.84 -6.15
C LEU A 100 6.81 -5.84 -5.13
N ILE A 101 5.50 -5.85 -4.89
CA ILE A 101 4.86 -5.04 -3.83
C ILE A 101 5.31 -5.52 -2.46
N PHE A 102 5.43 -6.84 -2.26
CA PHE A 102 5.92 -7.43 -1.01
C PHE A 102 7.39 -7.07 -0.77
N LEU A 103 8.24 -7.19 -1.78
CA LEU A 103 9.64 -6.75 -1.70
C LEU A 103 9.74 -5.24 -1.41
N GLY A 104 8.94 -4.42 -2.10
CA GLY A 104 8.84 -2.99 -1.85
C GLY A 104 8.47 -2.65 -0.41
N ALA A 105 7.51 -3.38 0.17
CA ALA A 105 7.10 -3.21 1.56
C ALA A 105 8.23 -3.59 2.54
N ILE A 106 8.95 -4.69 2.33
CA ILE A 106 10.10 -5.09 3.15
C ILE A 106 11.15 -3.99 3.15
N VAL A 107 11.56 -3.52 1.97
CA VAL A 107 12.56 -2.44 1.85
C VAL A 107 12.06 -1.17 2.52
N THR A 108 10.77 -0.84 2.39
CA THR A 108 10.16 0.31 3.07
C THR A 108 10.25 0.20 4.59
N ILE A 109 10.01 -0.97 5.17
CA ILE A 109 10.14 -1.23 6.62
C ILE A 109 11.60 -1.07 7.06
N VAL A 110 12.54 -1.67 6.32
CA VAL A 110 13.97 -1.59 6.60
C VAL A 110 14.46 -0.14 6.55
N CYS A 111 14.16 0.58 5.47
CA CYS A 111 14.46 2.00 5.31
C CYS A 111 13.84 2.85 6.41
N SER A 112 12.58 2.57 6.79
CA SER A 112 11.92 3.26 7.91
C SER A 112 12.58 2.99 9.26
N SER A 113 13.17 1.81 9.45
CA SER A 113 13.95 1.48 10.65
C SER A 113 15.25 2.29 10.70
N PHE A 114 15.94 2.46 9.57
CA PHE A 114 17.14 3.28 9.47
C PHE A 114 16.84 4.77 9.59
N TRP A 115 15.69 5.23 9.09
CA TRP A 115 15.26 6.63 9.21
C TRP A 115 15.20 7.14 10.66
N ARG A 116 14.91 6.24 11.60
CA ARG A 116 14.83 6.56 13.03
C ARG A 116 16.22 6.80 13.66
N LYS A 117 17.29 6.28 13.04
CA LYS A 117 18.66 6.43 13.51
C LYS A 117 19.25 7.74 12.97
N LYS A 118 19.94 8.51 13.81
CA LYS A 118 20.51 9.82 13.41
C LYS A 118 21.71 9.71 12.47
N GLU A 119 22.36 8.55 12.44
CA GLU A 119 23.59 8.28 11.67
C GLU A 119 23.35 8.14 10.16
N TYR A 120 22.10 7.89 9.74
CA TYR A 120 21.78 7.64 8.34
C TYR A 120 21.25 8.89 7.65
N ASP A 121 21.67 9.08 6.40
CA ASP A 121 21.22 10.19 5.57
C ASP A 121 19.76 9.99 5.14
N LYS A 122 18.91 10.85 5.68
CA LYS A 122 17.48 10.94 5.39
C LYS A 122 17.19 11.32 3.93
N GLY A 123 18.05 12.11 3.28
CA GLY A 123 17.94 12.41 1.86
C GLY A 123 18.08 11.14 1.02
N LEU A 124 19.13 10.36 1.28
CA LEU A 124 19.39 9.09 0.58
C LEU A 124 18.28 8.06 0.79
N ILE A 125 17.80 7.88 2.02
CA ILE A 125 16.71 6.92 2.28
C ILE A 125 15.43 7.31 1.52
N LYS A 126 15.08 8.60 1.46
CA LYS A 126 13.95 9.08 0.66
C LYS A 126 14.12 8.74 -0.81
N LEU A 127 15.31 9.02 -1.35
CA LEU A 127 15.61 8.82 -2.75
C LEU A 127 15.55 7.33 -3.13
N ILE A 128 16.08 6.45 -2.28
CA ILE A 128 15.98 4.99 -2.45
C ILE A 128 14.50 4.54 -2.53
N LEU A 129 13.67 5.02 -1.59
CA LEU A 129 12.25 4.64 -1.58
C LEU A 129 11.49 5.17 -2.80
N ILE A 130 11.76 6.39 -3.22
CA ILE A 130 11.15 6.96 -4.43
C ILE A 130 11.53 6.13 -5.65
N ILE A 131 12.82 5.87 -5.85
CA ILE A 131 13.31 5.09 -6.99
C ILE A 131 12.70 3.68 -7.00
N LEU A 132 12.70 3.00 -5.84
CA LEU A 132 12.17 1.65 -5.73
C LEU A 132 10.70 1.58 -6.14
N TRP A 133 9.85 2.41 -5.54
CA TRP A 133 8.42 2.41 -5.84
C TRP A 133 8.15 2.86 -7.27
N SER A 134 8.86 3.87 -7.79
CA SER A 134 8.76 4.29 -9.19
C SER A 134 9.12 3.16 -10.15
N LEU A 135 10.15 2.37 -9.88
CA LEU A 135 10.53 1.23 -10.72
C LEU A 135 9.48 0.12 -10.69
N ILE A 136 8.94 -0.20 -9.51
CA ILE A 136 7.87 -1.19 -9.36
C ILE A 136 6.64 -0.76 -10.19
N PHE A 137 6.28 0.53 -10.11
CA PHE A 137 5.17 1.08 -10.88
C PHE A 137 5.41 1.06 -12.38
N LEU A 138 6.60 1.47 -12.83
CA LEU A 138 6.97 1.44 -14.25
C LEU A 138 6.96 0.02 -14.80
N TYR A 139 7.45 -0.95 -14.03
CA TYR A 139 7.42 -2.36 -14.38
C TYR A 139 5.99 -2.91 -14.52
N GLN A 140 5.10 -2.53 -13.60
CA GLN A 140 3.71 -2.94 -13.69
C GLN A 140 3.00 -2.34 -14.92
N ILE A 141 3.27 -1.06 -15.23
CA ILE A 141 2.74 -0.39 -16.42
C ILE A 141 3.27 -1.08 -17.68
N SER A 142 4.57 -1.38 -17.76
CA SER A 142 5.16 -1.99 -18.94
C SER A 142 4.62 -3.38 -19.21
N ILE A 143 4.45 -4.23 -18.19
CA ILE A 143 3.83 -5.56 -18.34
C ILE A 143 2.42 -5.44 -18.90
N ASN A 144 1.61 -4.53 -18.36
CA ASN A 144 0.22 -4.40 -18.79
C ASN A 144 0.11 -3.81 -20.20
N LEU A 145 1.01 -2.90 -20.60
CA LEU A 145 1.10 -2.42 -21.98
C LEU A 145 1.47 -3.56 -22.96
N ILE A 146 2.40 -4.44 -22.58
CA ILE A 146 2.77 -5.61 -23.38
C ILE A 146 1.57 -6.56 -23.53
N LYS A 147 0.86 -6.86 -22.44
CA LYS A 147 -0.36 -7.69 -22.49
C LYS A 147 -1.43 -7.13 -23.42
N ILE A 148 -1.67 -5.81 -23.39
CA ILE A 148 -2.63 -5.17 -24.30
C ILE A 148 -2.19 -5.30 -25.76
N LYS A 149 -0.88 -5.17 -26.03
CA LYS A 149 -0.31 -5.31 -27.38
C LYS A 149 -0.40 -6.75 -27.91
N GLU A 150 -0.24 -7.76 -27.06
CA GLU A 150 -0.37 -9.18 -27.43
C GLU A 150 -1.84 -9.62 -27.65
N MET A 151 -2.82 -8.83 -27.17
CA MET A 151 -4.25 -9.08 -27.37
C MET A 151 -4.83 -8.46 -28.66
N TRP A 152 -4.07 -7.64 -29.37
CA TRP A 152 -4.41 -7.03 -30.67
C TRP A 152 -3.75 -7.79 -31.82
#